data_AF-A0A6J1U093-F1
#
_entry.id   AF-A0A6J1U093-F1
#
_cell.length_a   1.000
_cell.length_b   1.000
_cell.length_c   1.000
_cell.angle_alpha   90.00
_cell.angle_beta   90.00
_cell.angle_gamma   90.00
#
_symmetry.space_group_name_H-M   'P 1'
#
loop_
_entity.id
_entity.type
_entity.pdbx_description
1 polymer ?
#
loop_
_entity_poly.entity_id
_entity_poly.type
_entity_poly.pdbx_seq_one_letter_code
_entity_poly.pdbx_strand_id
1 'polypeptide(L)'
;MEKRGKRVDCPALPPGWKKEEVIRKSGLSAGKSDVYYFSPSGKKFRSKPQLARYLGNTVDLSSFDFRTGKMMPSKLQKNKQKLRNDSLNQNKGKPDLNTTLPIRQTASIFKQPVTKVTNHPNNKVKSDPQRVIEQPRQVMWVGWR
;
A
#
# COMPACT_ATOMS: atom_id res chain seq x y z
N MET A 1 7.48 -23.28 -26.96
CA MET A 1 6.17 -23.87 -26.62
C MET A 1 5.67 -23.26 -25.31
N GLU A 2 4.75 -22.29 -25.38
CA GLU A 2 4.25 -21.60 -24.18
C GLU A 2 3.28 -22.53 -23.44
N LYS A 3 3.69 -23.05 -22.28
CA LYS A 3 2.77 -23.73 -21.35
C LYS A 3 1.75 -22.69 -20.86
N ARG A 4 0.65 -22.54 -21.58
CA ARG A 4 -0.54 -21.83 -21.10
C ARG A 4 -0.93 -22.46 -19.76
N GLY A 5 -1.21 -21.64 -18.75
CA GLY A 5 -1.63 -22.17 -17.45
C GLY A 5 -2.90 -23.00 -17.65
N LYS A 6 -3.00 -24.16 -17.01
CA LYS A 6 -4.23 -24.95 -17.08
C LYS A 6 -5.34 -24.12 -16.42
N ARG A 7 -6.40 -23.84 -17.19
CA ARG A 7 -7.62 -23.22 -16.66
C ARG A 7 -8.39 -24.29 -15.91
N VAL A 8 -8.65 -24.04 -14.63
CA VAL A 8 -9.41 -24.93 -13.75
C VAL A 8 -10.74 -24.29 -13.42
N ASP A 9 -11.80 -25.08 -13.32
CA ASP A 9 -13.12 -24.56 -12.93
C ASP A 9 -13.09 -24.07 -11.48
N CYS A 10 -13.83 -22.99 -11.21
CA CYS A 10 -13.88 -22.36 -9.89
C CYS A 10 -15.30 -22.46 -9.31
N PRO A 11 -15.61 -23.52 -8.53
CA PRO A 11 -16.98 -23.75 -8.02
C PRO A 11 -17.44 -22.70 -7.00
N ALA A 12 -16.53 -21.89 -6.47
CA ALA A 12 -16.86 -20.75 -5.60
C ALA A 12 -17.42 -19.53 -6.35
N LEU A 13 -17.43 -19.56 -7.68
CA LEU A 13 -18.02 -18.53 -8.56
C LEU A 13 -19.18 -19.16 -9.34
N PRO A 14 -20.02 -18.34 -10.01
CA PRO A 14 -21.10 -18.87 -10.85
C PRO A 14 -20.61 -19.90 -11.90
N PRO A 15 -21.51 -20.71 -12.46
CA PRO A 15 -21.14 -21.68 -13.48
C PRO A 15 -20.39 -21.07 -14.66
N GLY A 16 -19.39 -21.80 -15.17
CA GLY A 16 -18.57 -21.41 -16.32
C GLY A 16 -17.38 -20.49 -16.00
N TRP A 17 -17.19 -20.10 -14.74
CA TRP A 17 -16.01 -19.34 -14.31
C TRP A 17 -14.77 -20.23 -14.14
N LYS A 18 -13.63 -19.77 -14.68
CA LYS A 18 -12.37 -20.51 -14.65
C LYS A 18 -11.25 -19.69 -14.02
N LYS A 19 -10.35 -20.35 -13.29
CA LYS A 19 -9.12 -19.79 -12.70
C LYS A 19 -7.89 -20.26 -13.47
N GLU A 20 -6.92 -19.38 -13.70
CA GLU A 20 -5.62 -19.72 -14.28
C GLU A 20 -4.52 -19.15 -13.39
N GLU A 21 -3.57 -19.99 -12.99
CA GLU A 21 -2.36 -19.56 -12.28
C GLU A 21 -1.17 -19.60 -13.24
N VAL A 22 -0.48 -18.47 -13.39
CA VAL A 22 0.63 -18.30 -14.34
C VAL A 22 1.88 -17.92 -13.57
N ILE A 23 2.95 -18.68 -13.73
CA ILE A 23 4.26 -18.39 -13.14
C ILE A 23 5.02 -17.40 -14.02
N ARG A 24 5.54 -16.33 -13.41
CA ARG A 24 6.38 -15.34 -14.08
C ARG A 24 7.72 -15.98 -14.45
N LYS A 25 8.14 -15.81 -15.70
CA LYS A 25 9.33 -16.49 -16.26
C LYS A 25 10.63 -15.70 -16.10
N SER A 26 10.57 -14.38 -15.88
CA SER A 26 11.74 -13.49 -15.92
C SER A 26 11.62 -12.31 -14.96
N GLY A 27 12.73 -11.59 -14.79
CA GLY A 27 12.85 -10.41 -13.92
C GLY A 27 12.94 -10.75 -12.43
N LEU A 28 12.96 -9.71 -11.58
CA LEU A 28 13.11 -9.83 -10.12
C LEU A 28 11.99 -10.62 -9.43
N SER A 29 10.88 -10.86 -10.12
CA SER A 29 9.72 -11.61 -9.62
C SER A 29 9.52 -12.96 -10.30
N ALA A 30 10.52 -13.43 -11.06
CA ALA A 30 10.51 -14.77 -11.64
C ALA A 30 10.22 -15.84 -10.56
N GLY A 31 9.45 -16.85 -10.93
CA GLY A 31 9.01 -17.92 -10.02
C GLY A 31 7.78 -17.57 -9.19
N LYS A 32 7.40 -16.29 -9.03
CA LYS A 32 6.10 -15.93 -8.42
C LYS A 32 4.95 -16.21 -9.40
N SER A 33 3.78 -16.54 -8.86
CA SER A 33 2.57 -16.71 -9.67
C SER A 33 1.62 -15.52 -9.61
N ASP A 34 0.95 -15.28 -10.74
CA ASP A 34 -0.24 -14.44 -10.86
C ASP A 34 -1.47 -15.32 -11.05
N VAL A 35 -2.60 -14.86 -10.50
CA VAL A 35 -3.89 -15.55 -10.65
C VAL A 35 -4.82 -14.71 -11.51
N TYR A 36 -5.47 -15.37 -12.46
CA TYR A 36 -6.46 -14.79 -13.37
C TYR A 36 -7.77 -15.55 -13.25
N TYR A 37 -8.89 -14.84 -13.38
CA TYR A 37 -10.21 -15.45 -13.57
C TYR A 37 -10.75 -15.13 -14.95
N PHE A 38 -11.55 -16.03 -15.50
CA PHE A 38 -12.21 -15.90 -16.79
C PHE A 38 -13.71 -16.09 -16.61
N SER A 39 -14.49 -15.15 -17.13
CA SER A 39 -15.94 -15.31 -17.24
C SER A 39 -16.29 -16.43 -18.23
N PRO A 40 -17.55 -16.92 -18.24
CA PRO A 40 -18.04 -17.84 -19.27
C PRO A 40 -17.86 -17.30 -20.70
N SER A 41 -17.91 -15.97 -20.87
CA SER A 41 -17.64 -15.26 -22.12
C SER A 41 -16.15 -15.06 -22.45
N GLY A 42 -15.24 -15.55 -21.60
CA GLY A 42 -13.80 -15.46 -21.81
C GLY A 42 -13.13 -14.16 -21.35
N LYS A 43 -13.86 -13.25 -20.70
CA LYS A 43 -13.30 -11.99 -20.17
C LYS A 43 -12.34 -12.27 -19.01
N LYS A 44 -11.13 -11.72 -19.06
CA LYS A 44 -10.07 -11.92 -18.05
C LYS A 44 -10.15 -10.88 -16.92
N PHE A 45 -9.98 -11.34 -15.69
CA PHE A 45 -9.93 -10.54 -14.47
C PHE A 45 -8.63 -10.79 -13.71
N ARG A 46 -8.00 -9.72 -13.23
CA ARG A 46 -6.66 -9.76 -12.58
C ARG A 46 -6.70 -9.41 -11.09
N SER A 47 -7.84 -9.00 -10.55
CA SER A 47 -7.98 -8.64 -9.15
C SER A 47 -9.40 -8.83 -8.61
N LYS A 48 -9.52 -8.97 -7.28
CA LYS A 48 -10.81 -9.11 -6.58
C LYS A 48 -11.74 -7.91 -6.81
N PRO A 49 -11.30 -6.64 -6.70
CA PRO A 49 -12.19 -5.51 -6.95
C PRO A 49 -12.68 -5.44 -8.40
N GLN A 50 -11.83 -5.82 -9.37
CA GLN A 50 -12.24 -5.87 -10.78
C GLN A 50 -13.32 -6.93 -11.01
N LEU A 51 -13.16 -8.10 -10.39
CA LEU A 51 -14.13 -9.19 -10.44
C LEU A 51 -15.45 -8.81 -9.76
N ALA A 52 -15.38 -8.19 -8.57
CA ALA A 52 -16.53 -7.73 -7.81
C ALA A 52 -17.37 -6.70 -8.57
N ARG A 53 -16.73 -5.72 -9.22
CA ARG A 53 -17.45 -4.75 -10.05
C ARG A 53 -18.18 -5.39 -11.23
N TYR A 54 -17.66 -6.48 -11.77
CA TYR A 54 -18.27 -7.16 -12.92
C TYR A 54 -19.43 -8.06 -12.51
N LEU A 55 -19.31 -8.77 -11.38
CA LEU A 55 -20.40 -9.58 -10.84
C LEU A 55 -21.48 -8.73 -10.15
N GLY A 56 -21.11 -7.54 -9.65
CA GLY A 56 -22.00 -6.65 -8.94
C GLY A 56 -22.62 -7.32 -7.71
N ASN A 57 -23.89 -7.03 -7.45
CA ASN A 57 -24.60 -7.52 -6.27
C ASN A 57 -25.12 -8.95 -6.43
N THR A 58 -24.86 -9.62 -7.56
CA THR A 58 -25.35 -10.98 -7.82
C THR A 58 -24.57 -12.05 -7.06
N VAL A 59 -23.33 -11.75 -6.66
CA VAL A 59 -22.44 -12.67 -5.95
C VAL A 59 -21.71 -11.91 -4.86
N ASP A 60 -21.89 -12.32 -3.59
CA ASP A 60 -21.09 -11.76 -2.51
C ASP A 60 -19.67 -12.36 -2.52
N LEU A 61 -18.70 -11.51 -2.82
CA LEU A 61 -17.28 -11.87 -2.79
C LEU A 61 -16.59 -11.48 -1.48
N SER A 62 -17.31 -11.04 -0.45
CA SER A 62 -16.74 -10.59 0.83
C SER A 62 -15.73 -11.60 1.40
N SER A 63 -16.16 -12.86 1.55
CA SER A 63 -15.34 -13.98 2.03
C SER A 63 -14.51 -14.68 0.94
N PHE A 64 -14.60 -14.26 -0.33
CA PHE A 64 -13.86 -14.88 -1.42
C PHE A 64 -12.36 -14.53 -1.37
N ASP A 65 -11.49 -15.53 -1.39
CA ASP A 65 -10.04 -15.35 -1.51
C ASP A 65 -9.59 -15.47 -2.97
N PHE A 66 -9.11 -14.36 -3.53
CA PHE A 66 -8.77 -14.28 -4.95
C PHE A 66 -7.61 -15.19 -5.34
N ARG A 67 -6.64 -15.41 -4.44
CA ARG A 67 -5.45 -16.22 -4.72
C ARG A 67 -5.82 -17.70 -4.76
N THR A 68 -6.52 -18.18 -3.74
CA THR A 68 -6.87 -19.60 -3.64
C THR A 68 -8.05 -19.98 -4.52
N GLY A 69 -8.99 -19.05 -4.75
CA GLY A 69 -10.26 -19.30 -5.44
C GLY A 69 -11.26 -20.05 -4.57
N LYS A 70 -11.17 -19.87 -3.25
CA LYS A 70 -12.05 -20.50 -2.27
C LYS A 70 -12.76 -19.45 -1.41
N MET A 71 -13.95 -19.80 -0.92
CA MET A 71 -14.63 -19.04 0.13
C MET A 71 -13.96 -19.31 1.47
N MET A 72 -13.51 -18.26 2.14
CA MET A 72 -12.84 -18.32 3.45
C MET A 72 -13.64 -17.48 4.46
N PRO A 73 -14.69 -18.04 5.07
CA PRO A 73 -15.59 -17.30 5.98
C PRO A 73 -14.88 -16.82 7.25
N SER A 74 -13.78 -17.46 7.65
CA SER A 74 -12.99 -17.10 8.83
C SER A 74 -12.31 -15.73 8.76
N LYS A 75 -12.20 -15.11 7.58
CA LYS A 75 -11.63 -13.75 7.44
C LYS A 75 -12.59 -12.64 7.85
N LEU A 76 -13.89 -12.90 7.95
CA LEU A 76 -14.89 -11.90 8.38
C LEU A 76 -14.77 -11.56 9.87
N GLN A 77 -14.20 -12.44 10.69
CA GLN A 77 -14.13 -12.27 12.15
C GLN A 77 -13.01 -11.31 12.61
N LYS A 78 -12.06 -10.93 11.75
CA LYS A 78 -10.90 -10.12 12.16
C LYS A 78 -11.18 -8.62 12.31
N ASN A 79 -12.36 -8.13 11.93
CA ASN A 79 -12.67 -6.70 12.08
C ASN A 79 -13.03 -6.27 13.52
N LYS A 80 -13.22 -7.20 14.47
CA LYS A 80 -13.47 -6.84 15.89
C LYS A 80 -12.23 -6.96 16.80
N GLN A 81 -11.20 -7.71 16.39
CA GLN A 81 -10.03 -7.97 17.24
C GLN A 81 -8.81 -7.07 16.97
N LYS A 82 -8.88 -6.15 16.00
CA LYS A 82 -7.77 -5.22 15.74
C LYS A 82 -7.68 -4.03 16.72
N LEU A 83 -8.60 -3.94 17.69
CA LEU A 83 -8.63 -2.89 18.72
C LEU A 83 -8.24 -3.39 20.13
N ARG A 84 -7.81 -4.64 20.31
CA ARG A 84 -7.67 -5.23 21.66
C ARG A 84 -6.43 -6.09 21.91
N ASN A 85 -5.39 -5.99 21.08
CA ASN A 85 -4.15 -6.71 21.33
C ASN A 85 -2.94 -5.78 21.27
N ASP A 86 -2.96 -4.75 22.10
CA ASP A 86 -1.78 -3.98 22.51
C ASP A 86 -1.66 -4.11 24.02
N SER A 87 -1.10 -5.23 24.48
CA SER A 87 -0.60 -5.44 25.85
C SER A 87 0.06 -6.83 25.94
N LEU A 88 1.32 -6.84 26.36
CA LEU A 88 2.14 -8.00 26.76
C LEU A 88 3.03 -8.63 25.68
N ASN A 89 3.99 -7.84 25.17
CA ASN A 89 5.36 -8.36 24.97
C ASN A 89 6.40 -7.23 25.02
N GLN A 90 6.59 -6.63 26.20
CA GLN A 90 7.75 -5.77 26.46
C GLN A 90 8.95 -6.67 26.76
N ASN A 91 9.68 -7.13 25.74
CA ASN A 91 11.05 -7.60 25.90
C ASN A 91 11.78 -7.64 24.55
N LYS A 92 12.35 -6.48 24.19
CA LYS A 92 13.58 -6.21 23.40
C LYS A 92 13.40 -4.87 22.69
N GLY A 93 14.07 -3.85 23.24
CA GLY A 93 14.11 -2.51 22.68
C GLY A 93 14.51 -2.52 21.21
N LYS A 94 13.59 -2.08 20.36
CA LYS A 94 13.87 -1.52 19.04
C LYS A 94 13.28 -0.12 19.08
N PRO A 95 14.05 0.96 18.85
CA PRO A 95 13.43 2.27 18.65
C PRO A 95 12.52 2.16 17.43
N ASP A 96 11.23 2.36 17.64
CA ASP A 96 10.22 2.31 16.60
C ASP A 96 10.42 3.50 15.65
N LEU A 97 10.77 3.19 14.41
CA LEU A 97 10.85 4.16 13.31
C LEU A 97 9.48 4.78 12.93
N ASN A 98 8.44 4.55 13.73
CA ASN A 98 7.07 5.00 13.47
C ASN A 98 6.60 6.13 14.40
N THR A 99 7.34 6.46 15.48
CA THR A 99 7.06 7.67 16.29
C THR A 99 7.98 8.85 15.95
N THR A 100 9.08 8.60 15.23
CA THR A 100 9.91 9.69 14.72
C THR A 100 9.25 10.37 13.53
N LEU A 101 8.97 11.68 13.66
CA LEU A 101 8.54 12.51 12.53
C LEU A 101 9.48 12.27 11.33
N PRO A 102 8.95 12.18 10.09
CA PRO A 102 9.80 11.96 8.92
C PRO A 102 10.85 13.06 8.84
N ILE A 103 12.11 12.64 8.96
CA ILE A 103 13.26 13.54 8.80
C ILE A 103 13.27 13.95 7.33
N ARG A 104 13.22 15.27 7.08
CA ARG A 104 13.38 15.78 5.73
C ARG A 104 14.75 15.35 5.22
N GLN A 105 14.79 14.75 4.03
CA GLN A 105 16.03 14.57 3.27
C GLN A 105 16.51 15.95 2.80
N THR A 106 17.00 16.76 3.73
CA THR A 106 17.74 17.95 3.38
C THR A 106 19.12 17.48 2.98
N ALA A 107 19.61 17.91 1.81
CA ALA A 107 21.00 17.67 1.41
C ALA A 107 22.02 18.23 2.43
N SER A 108 21.56 19.06 3.38
CA SER A 108 22.37 19.60 4.46
C SER A 108 22.35 18.68 5.70
N ILE A 109 23.56 18.33 6.14
CA ILE A 109 23.87 17.51 7.32
C ILE A 109 24.03 18.37 8.58
N PHE A 110 24.07 19.70 8.41
CA PHE A 110 24.18 20.62 9.54
C PHE A 110 22.77 20.96 10.05
N LYS A 111 22.54 20.75 11.34
CA LYS A 111 21.24 21.04 11.98
C LYS A 111 21.03 22.55 12.00
N GLN A 112 20.37 23.10 10.98
CA GLN A 112 19.84 24.45 11.06
C GLN A 112 18.53 24.45 11.84
N PRO A 113 18.31 25.40 12.75
CA PRO A 113 17.04 25.51 13.45
C PRO A 113 15.94 25.81 12.42
N VAL A 114 14.93 24.94 12.36
CA VAL A 114 13.74 25.16 11.53
C VAL A 114 12.77 26.01 12.33
N THR A 115 12.40 27.18 11.79
CA THR A 115 11.38 28.05 12.39
C THR A 115 10.01 27.38 12.29
N LYS A 116 9.40 27.09 13.45
CA LYS A 116 8.01 26.65 13.53
C LYS A 116 7.09 27.86 13.36
N VAL A 117 6.53 28.04 12.17
CA VAL A 117 5.48 29.03 11.93
C VAL A 117 4.13 28.36 12.19
N THR A 118 3.30 28.99 13.01
CA THR A 118 1.94 28.52 13.29
C THR A 118 0.97 29.70 13.20
N ASN A 119 -0.10 29.55 12.43
CA ASN A 119 -1.09 30.58 12.17
C ASN A 119 -2.21 30.59 13.24
N HIS A 120 -1.87 30.35 14.50
CA HIS A 120 -2.85 30.37 15.59
C HIS A 120 -2.70 31.65 16.43
N PRO A 121 -3.79 32.42 16.64
CA PRO A 121 -3.73 33.76 17.19
C PRO A 121 -3.26 33.83 18.66
N ASN A 122 -3.23 32.71 19.40
CA ASN A 122 -2.83 32.66 20.80
C ASN A 122 -1.38 32.22 21.06
N ASN A 123 -0.55 32.03 20.04
CA ASN A 123 0.82 31.56 20.26
C ASN A 123 1.79 32.72 20.57
N LYS A 124 2.18 32.89 21.85
CA LYS A 124 3.19 33.87 22.25
C LYS A 124 4.60 33.35 21.99
N VAL A 125 5.24 33.81 20.91
CA VAL A 125 6.65 33.53 20.62
C VAL A 125 7.52 34.58 21.34
N LYS A 126 8.43 34.15 22.22
CA LYS A 126 9.46 35.05 22.78
C LYS A 126 10.37 35.52 21.64
N SER A 127 10.44 36.82 21.40
CA SER A 127 11.41 37.41 20.48
C SER A 127 12.78 37.45 21.15
N ASP A 128 13.74 36.71 20.59
CA ASP A 128 15.16 36.88 20.92
C ASP A 128 15.74 38.00 20.03
N PRO A 129 16.27 39.09 20.59
CA PRO A 129 16.72 40.24 19.82
C PRO A 129 18.20 40.10 19.43
N GLN A 130 18.53 39.27 18.45
CA GLN A 130 19.66 39.55 17.54
C GLN A 130 19.73 38.51 16.43
N ARG A 131 19.56 38.95 15.18
CA ARG A 131 20.51 38.63 14.10
C ARG A 131 20.16 39.41 12.84
N VAL A 132 21.18 40.14 12.38
CA VAL A 132 21.25 40.82 11.09
C VAL A 132 20.81 39.85 10.00
N ILE A 133 19.75 40.24 9.27
CA ILE A 133 19.18 39.49 8.16
C ILE A 133 20.02 39.83 6.92
N GLU A 134 21.00 39.01 6.57
CA GLU A 134 21.48 39.01 5.19
C GLU A 134 20.45 38.26 4.34
N GLN A 135 19.94 38.94 3.31
CA GLN A 135 18.91 38.42 2.43
C GLN A 135 19.49 37.31 1.54
N PRO A 136 18.98 36.06 1.59
CA PRO A 136 19.55 34.99 0.80
C PRO A 136 19.28 35.24 -0.69
N ARG A 137 20.34 35.44 -1.46
CA ARG A 137 20.24 35.57 -2.92
C ARG A 137 19.94 34.22 -3.55
N GLN A 138 18.82 34.14 -4.28
CA GLN A 138 18.47 32.95 -5.07
C GLN A 138 19.48 32.76 -6.21
N VAL A 139 20.18 31.63 -6.20
CA VAL A 139 20.98 31.18 -7.35
C VAL A 139 20.04 30.55 -8.38
N MET A 140 20.01 31.13 -9.59
CA MET A 140 19.34 30.55 -10.74
C MET A 140 20.31 29.62 -11.47
N TRP A 141 19.88 28.38 -11.73
CA TRP A 141 20.63 27.45 -12.57
C TRP A 141 20.35 27.79 -14.03
N VAL A 142 21.37 28.21 -14.77
CA VAL A 142 21.28 28.42 -16.22
C VAL A 142 21.43 27.08 -16.96
N GLY A 143 20.39 26.79 -17.74
CA GLY A 143 20.34 25.99 -18.98
C GLY A 143 21.33 24.83 -19.20
N TRP A 144 20.77 23.63 -19.29
CA TRP A 144 21.38 22.50 -20.00
C TRP A 144 21.41 22.80 -21.51
N ARG A 145 22.56 22.58 -22.15
CA ARG A 145 22.67 22.33 -23.59
C ARG A 145 23.42 21.01 -23.79
#